data_AF-A0A1Q6LEK5-F1
#
_entry.id   AF-A0A1Q6LEK5-F1
#
_cell.length_a   1.000
_cell.length_b   1.000
_cell.length_c   1.000
_cell.angle_alpha   90.00
_cell.angle_beta   90.00
_cell.angle_gamma   90.00
#
_symmetry.space_group_name_H-M   'P 1'
#
loop_
_entity.id
_entity.type
_entity.pdbx_description
1 polymer ?
#
loop_
_entity_poly.entity_id
_entity_poly.type
_entity_poly.pdbx_seq_one_letter_code
_entity_poly.pdbx_strand_id
1 'polypeptide(L)'
;MCPLVSLKSNFEIEITAPTDAETIAENPGAYYGQKVTNYTAGGKTYRIFYVDTEGKFGDKNTIYLKADWTPNYTSLSTYTPSGTDLEIYKKLNPSWAAQRGSSTSSWNTNEEAAAWLCSPSKWTKYCDTSKANYAIGSPPVEMYVASYNQVPHEIGNNTLGATYRATSYPGYIYTVNGIQQNSGYSTNNNTLDYKGYNSMYCGISGNTGDHANSLASPSSSGPERICDVDHYWVALGDPSYENVTNVCPLVALKPGIGVELENEIEIADTETIAENPQNYYGKKISNYTAGGQTYRIFYVDKQNDFGDGANTVYLKADYNDNLQESLSANISSLTANDLAVYKRMNKSWTAQRGNSQSNWNDNEKAAALLSAPSQWTTYCDTTKANYAIGSPPVEMYVASYNQVSHSIGNYTLGATYGAATSYPGYIYTVNGTQQNSGRYTNSNTLDYTGYNSMYCGKNGSKGDYYWWLASPSASDSSRVCGVYGNNASLGTITYGDAYGVCPLVSLKSGIKLIITSE
;
A
#
# COMPACT_ATOMS: atom_id res chain seq x y z
N MET A 1 43.77 13.23 -5.42
CA MET A 1 43.62 11.95 -4.70
C MET A 1 42.15 11.59 -4.74
N CYS A 2 41.76 10.56 -5.49
CA CYS A 2 40.41 10.00 -5.41
C CYS A 2 40.36 9.10 -4.16
N PRO A 3 39.41 9.30 -3.22
CA PRO A 3 39.28 8.40 -2.10
C PRO A 3 38.85 7.02 -2.59
N LEU A 4 39.65 6.01 -2.29
CA LEU A 4 39.26 4.60 -2.42
C LEU A 4 38.36 4.28 -1.22
N VAL A 5 37.11 3.89 -1.46
CA VAL A 5 36.22 3.35 -0.43
C VAL A 5 36.34 1.82 -0.49
N SER A 6 36.86 1.22 0.57
CA SER A 6 36.86 -0.24 0.74
C SER A 6 35.51 -0.67 1.33
N LEU A 7 34.67 -1.31 0.53
CA LEU A 7 33.43 -1.93 1.00
C LEU A 7 33.75 -3.30 1.64
N LYS A 8 33.07 -3.66 2.73
CA LYS A 8 33.17 -5.01 3.34
C LYS A 8 32.63 -6.05 2.34
N SER A 9 33.16 -7.27 2.38
CA SER A 9 32.93 -8.35 1.37
C SER A 9 31.48 -8.80 1.16
N ASN A 10 30.52 -8.27 1.92
CA ASN A 10 29.13 -8.75 1.93
C ASN A 10 28.11 -7.66 1.56
N PHE A 11 28.54 -6.51 1.04
CA PHE A 11 27.62 -5.51 0.48
C PHE A 11 27.34 -5.86 -0.99
N GLU A 12 26.12 -6.32 -1.28
CA GLU A 12 25.58 -6.31 -2.64
C GLU A 12 25.00 -4.92 -2.90
N ILE A 13 25.59 -4.21 -3.86
CA ILE A 13 24.96 -3.01 -4.43
C ILE A 13 24.06 -3.53 -5.54
N GLU A 14 22.75 -3.42 -5.37
CA GLU A 14 21.83 -3.66 -6.47
C GLU A 14 21.92 -2.48 -7.44
N ILE A 15 22.48 -2.75 -8.62
CA ILE A 15 22.33 -1.88 -9.77
C ILE A 15 20.98 -2.26 -10.37
N THR A 16 19.92 -1.51 -10.06
CA THR A 16 18.64 -1.66 -10.76
C THR A 16 18.91 -1.38 -12.23
N ALA A 17 18.78 -2.39 -13.09
CA ALA A 17 18.85 -2.17 -14.53
C ALA A 17 17.73 -1.19 -14.92
N PRO A 18 17.98 -0.19 -15.78
CA PRO A 18 16.93 0.70 -16.25
C PRO A 18 15.82 -0.12 -16.90
N THR A 19 14.57 0.08 -16.48
CA THR A 19 13.40 -0.47 -17.15
C THR A 19 13.08 0.44 -18.34
N ASP A 20 12.90 -0.14 -19.53
CA ASP A 20 12.56 0.64 -20.72
C ASP A 20 11.08 1.06 -20.75
N ALA A 21 10.78 2.02 -21.63
CA ALA A 21 9.46 2.61 -21.74
C ALA A 21 8.41 1.63 -22.27
N GLU A 22 8.82 0.71 -23.13
CA GLU A 22 8.00 -0.36 -23.67
C GLU A 22 7.54 -1.32 -22.57
N THR A 23 8.45 -1.77 -21.71
CA THR A 23 8.15 -2.67 -20.57
C THR A 23 7.19 -1.99 -19.58
N ILE A 24 7.42 -0.71 -19.29
CA ILE A 24 6.52 0.07 -18.42
C ILE A 24 5.13 0.21 -19.07
N ALA A 25 5.07 0.41 -20.38
CA ALA A 25 3.82 0.56 -21.13
C ALA A 25 2.97 -0.71 -21.20
N GLU A 26 3.55 -1.90 -21.05
CA GLU A 26 2.81 -3.17 -20.99
C GLU A 26 1.96 -3.31 -19.73
N ASN A 27 2.43 -2.75 -18.59
CA ASN A 27 1.68 -2.75 -17.34
C ASN A 27 1.90 -1.45 -16.53
N PRO A 28 1.37 -0.31 -17.01
CA PRO A 28 1.63 1.00 -16.39
C PRO A 28 1.24 1.06 -14.91
N GLY A 29 0.18 0.35 -14.52
CA GLY A 29 -0.34 0.33 -13.15
C GLY A 29 0.64 -0.23 -12.12
N ALA A 30 1.54 -1.13 -12.51
CA ALA A 30 2.55 -1.69 -11.60
C ALA A 30 3.69 -0.70 -11.27
N TYR A 31 3.91 0.29 -12.13
CA TYR A 31 5.03 1.24 -12.01
C TYR A 31 4.58 2.63 -11.56
N TYR A 32 3.28 2.84 -11.47
CA TYR A 32 2.70 4.13 -11.13
C TYR A 32 3.17 4.60 -9.75
N GLY A 33 3.56 5.87 -9.64
CA GLY A 33 4.01 6.45 -8.37
C GLY A 33 5.38 6.00 -7.88
N GLN A 34 6.03 5.05 -8.55
CA GLN A 34 7.40 4.66 -8.24
C GLN A 34 8.36 5.82 -8.51
N LYS A 35 9.32 6.00 -7.61
CA LYS A 35 10.31 7.07 -7.71
C LYS A 35 11.35 6.73 -8.75
N VAL A 36 11.73 7.72 -9.56
CA VAL A 36 12.78 7.61 -10.55
C VAL A 36 14.07 8.17 -9.98
N THR A 37 15.11 7.35 -9.87
CA THR A 37 16.40 7.74 -9.25
C THR A 37 17.33 8.42 -10.24
N ASN A 38 17.25 8.08 -11.53
CA ASN A 38 18.11 8.63 -12.55
C ASN A 38 17.59 9.93 -13.20
N TYR A 39 16.57 10.58 -12.64
CA TYR A 39 16.11 11.91 -13.09
C TYR A 39 15.96 12.86 -11.90
N THR A 40 16.81 13.89 -11.82
CA THR A 40 16.92 14.77 -10.65
C THR A 40 16.95 16.27 -10.99
N ALA A 41 16.56 16.63 -12.22
CA ALA A 41 16.61 18.00 -12.72
C ALA A 41 15.89 18.98 -11.78
N GLY A 42 16.45 20.17 -11.59
CA GLY A 42 15.92 21.17 -10.66
C GLY A 42 16.00 20.79 -9.17
N GLY A 43 16.70 19.71 -8.81
CA GLY A 43 16.84 19.23 -7.43
C GLY A 43 15.54 18.64 -6.86
N LYS A 44 14.68 18.10 -7.74
CA LYS A 44 13.39 17.52 -7.37
C LYS A 44 13.45 16.00 -7.40
N THR A 45 12.59 15.39 -6.60
CA THR A 45 12.24 13.97 -6.69
C THR A 45 11.12 13.81 -7.71
N TYR A 46 11.21 12.80 -8.56
CA TYR A 46 10.24 12.53 -9.62
C TYR A 46 9.66 11.13 -9.49
N ARG A 47 8.37 10.99 -9.82
CA ARG A 47 7.66 9.71 -9.86
C ARG A 47 6.97 9.51 -11.19
N ILE A 48 6.79 8.26 -11.60
CA ILE A 48 5.97 7.92 -12.77
C ILE A 48 4.55 8.42 -12.53
N PHE A 49 4.06 9.27 -13.41
CA PHE A 49 2.76 9.93 -13.30
C PHE A 49 1.81 9.57 -14.43
N TYR A 50 2.32 9.28 -15.61
CA TYR A 50 1.48 8.88 -16.72
C TYR A 50 2.32 8.16 -17.75
N VAL A 51 1.76 7.12 -18.35
CA VAL A 51 2.38 6.42 -19.48
C VAL A 51 1.44 6.53 -20.66
N ASP A 52 1.91 7.17 -21.71
CA ASP A 52 1.10 7.43 -22.90
C ASP A 52 1.11 6.24 -23.85
N THR A 53 0.40 5.18 -23.48
CA THR A 53 0.35 3.92 -24.25
C THR A 53 -0.31 4.07 -25.63
N GLU A 54 -1.04 5.16 -25.87
CA GLU A 54 -1.82 5.41 -27.09
C GLU A 54 -1.27 6.56 -27.94
N GLY A 55 -0.38 7.40 -27.40
CA GLY A 55 0.11 8.61 -28.07
C GLY A 55 -0.89 9.77 -28.03
N LYS A 56 -1.66 9.90 -26.95
CA LYS A 56 -2.69 10.94 -26.76
C LYS A 56 -2.08 12.34 -26.56
N PHE A 57 -0.99 12.43 -25.80
CA PHE A 57 -0.33 13.69 -25.41
C PHE A 57 1.13 13.76 -25.87
N GLY A 58 1.74 12.61 -26.11
CA GLY A 58 3.12 12.40 -26.49
C GLY A 58 3.21 11.54 -27.72
N ASP A 59 4.39 10.98 -27.95
CA ASP A 59 4.51 9.84 -28.85
C ASP A 59 4.10 8.58 -28.08
N LYS A 60 3.73 7.51 -28.78
CA LYS A 60 3.37 6.25 -28.13
C LYS A 60 4.48 5.79 -27.18
N ASN A 61 4.08 5.34 -25.99
CA ASN A 61 4.92 4.92 -24.86
C ASN A 61 5.75 6.05 -24.23
N THR A 62 5.37 7.32 -24.42
CA THR A 62 6.03 8.41 -23.68
C THR A 62 5.76 8.28 -22.18
N ILE A 63 6.82 8.23 -21.37
CA ILE A 63 6.72 8.28 -19.91
C ILE A 63 6.74 9.74 -19.45
N TYR A 64 5.77 10.08 -18.63
CA TYR A 64 5.67 11.36 -17.97
C TYR A 64 5.98 11.21 -16.48
N LEU A 65 6.96 11.99 -16.03
CA LEU A 65 7.34 12.07 -14.63
C LEU A 65 6.77 13.35 -14.03
N LYS A 66 6.16 13.27 -12.85
CA LYS A 66 5.76 14.46 -12.09
C LYS A 66 6.60 14.56 -10.82
N ALA A 67 7.00 15.78 -10.50
CA ALA A 67 7.76 16.06 -9.30
C ALA A 67 6.90 15.87 -8.04
N ASP A 68 7.52 15.35 -6.98
CA ASP A 68 6.93 15.33 -5.64
C ASP A 68 6.58 16.74 -5.19
N TRP A 69 5.49 16.85 -4.43
CA TRP A 69 5.06 18.12 -3.90
C TRP A 69 6.16 18.72 -3.00
N THR A 70 6.51 19.95 -3.30
CA THR A 70 7.38 20.80 -2.49
C THR A 70 6.90 22.24 -2.70
N PRO A 71 6.87 23.10 -1.66
CA PRO A 71 6.46 24.49 -1.82
C PRO A 71 7.24 25.15 -2.95
N ASN A 72 6.52 25.63 -3.96
CA ASN A 72 7.11 26.17 -5.18
C ASN A 72 6.21 27.30 -5.71
N TYR A 73 6.12 28.36 -4.90
CA TYR A 73 5.36 29.55 -5.23
C TYR A 73 6.00 30.25 -6.43
N THR A 74 5.21 30.48 -7.48
CA THR A 74 5.63 31.27 -8.62
C THR A 74 4.59 32.34 -8.90
N SER A 75 5.03 33.56 -9.15
CA SER A 75 4.16 34.62 -9.65
C SER A 75 3.99 34.44 -11.15
N LEU A 76 2.75 34.36 -11.61
CA LEU A 76 2.48 34.38 -13.04
C LEU A 76 2.62 35.81 -13.60
N SER A 77 3.11 35.88 -14.82
CA SER A 77 3.01 37.07 -15.66
C SER A 77 2.12 36.75 -16.86
N THR A 78 1.41 37.75 -17.39
CA THR A 78 0.75 37.64 -18.69
C THR A 78 1.75 37.15 -19.73
N TYR A 79 1.35 36.18 -20.54
CA TYR A 79 2.26 35.48 -21.43
C TYR A 79 1.55 34.94 -22.66
N THR A 80 2.08 35.31 -23.82
CA THR A 80 1.68 34.75 -25.11
C THR A 80 2.73 33.72 -25.55
N PRO A 81 2.38 32.42 -25.65
CA PRO A 81 3.31 31.40 -26.11
C PRO A 81 3.73 31.60 -27.56
N SER A 82 5.00 31.32 -27.85
CA SER A 82 5.56 31.41 -29.20
C SER A 82 6.20 30.10 -29.63
N GLY A 83 6.03 29.72 -30.90
CA GLY A 83 6.69 28.54 -31.49
C GLY A 83 6.35 27.26 -30.72
N THR A 84 7.39 26.54 -30.29
CA THR A 84 7.29 25.24 -29.59
C THR A 84 6.45 25.29 -28.31
N ASP A 85 6.42 26.43 -27.59
CA ASP A 85 5.59 26.56 -26.39
C ASP A 85 4.09 26.42 -26.72
N LEU A 86 3.65 27.02 -27.84
CA LEU A 86 2.25 26.93 -28.28
C LEU A 86 1.93 25.53 -28.81
N GLU A 87 2.87 24.89 -29.50
CA GLU A 87 2.69 23.51 -29.99
C GLU A 87 2.49 22.52 -28.84
N ILE A 88 3.31 22.63 -27.79
CA ILE A 88 3.20 21.77 -26.60
C ILE A 88 1.94 22.07 -25.81
N TYR A 89 1.60 23.34 -25.61
CA TYR A 89 0.34 23.69 -24.93
C TYR A 89 -0.88 23.05 -25.62
N LYS A 90 -0.92 23.10 -26.96
CA LYS A 90 -2.00 22.48 -27.74
C LYS A 90 -1.96 20.95 -27.67
N LYS A 91 -0.76 20.35 -27.75
CA LYS A 91 -0.59 18.89 -27.68
C LYS A 91 -1.10 18.33 -26.35
N LEU A 92 -0.86 19.05 -25.25
CA LEU A 92 -1.24 18.59 -23.92
C LEU A 92 -2.64 19.02 -23.46
N ASN A 93 -3.30 19.92 -24.20
CA ASN A 93 -4.69 20.34 -24.00
C ASN A 93 -5.50 20.19 -25.29
N PRO A 94 -5.63 18.97 -25.84
CA PRO A 94 -6.16 18.75 -27.18
C PRO A 94 -7.63 19.17 -27.35
N SER A 95 -8.48 18.99 -26.33
CA SER A 95 -9.89 19.39 -26.42
C SER A 95 -10.06 20.91 -26.43
N TRP A 96 -9.26 21.63 -25.62
CA TRP A 96 -9.18 23.09 -25.65
C TRP A 96 -8.64 23.56 -27.01
N ALA A 97 -7.57 22.95 -27.52
CA ALA A 97 -6.94 23.34 -28.78
C ALA A 97 -7.87 23.15 -29.99
N ALA A 98 -8.65 22.06 -30.00
CA ALA A 98 -9.61 21.77 -31.06
C ALA A 98 -10.71 22.85 -31.18
N GLN A 99 -11.05 23.51 -30.07
CA GLN A 99 -12.13 24.49 -30.02
C GLN A 99 -11.63 25.94 -30.09
N ARG A 100 -10.46 26.23 -29.52
CA ARG A 100 -9.87 27.59 -29.47
C ARG A 100 -8.95 27.93 -30.64
N GLY A 101 -8.42 26.93 -31.33
CA GLY A 101 -7.53 27.13 -32.48
C GLY A 101 -6.16 27.72 -32.10
N SER A 102 -5.53 28.46 -33.01
CA SER A 102 -4.15 28.97 -32.86
C SER A 102 -4.07 30.49 -32.61
N SER A 103 -5.18 31.22 -32.60
CA SER A 103 -5.16 32.68 -32.42
C SER A 103 -4.99 33.04 -30.93
N THR A 104 -3.97 33.83 -30.61
CA THR A 104 -3.67 34.27 -29.23
C THR A 104 -4.25 35.64 -28.87
N SER A 105 -4.81 36.38 -29.84
CA SER A 105 -5.26 37.77 -29.68
C SER A 105 -6.49 37.98 -28.78
N SER A 106 -7.17 36.90 -28.37
CA SER A 106 -8.41 36.95 -27.60
C SER A 106 -8.38 35.99 -26.40
N TRP A 107 -7.20 35.69 -25.88
CA TRP A 107 -7.07 34.82 -24.72
C TRP A 107 -7.50 35.54 -23.46
N ASN A 108 -8.22 34.81 -22.61
CA ASN A 108 -8.50 35.27 -21.25
C ASN A 108 -7.24 35.09 -20.38
N THR A 109 -7.16 35.84 -19.27
CA THR A 109 -6.04 35.79 -18.33
C THR A 109 -5.72 34.37 -17.87
N ASN A 110 -6.75 33.55 -17.63
CA ASN A 110 -6.58 32.15 -17.25
C ASN A 110 -5.92 31.27 -18.33
N GLU A 111 -6.10 31.59 -19.61
CA GLU A 111 -5.48 30.86 -20.71
C GLU A 111 -4.02 31.23 -20.87
N GLU A 112 -3.69 32.51 -20.69
CA GLU A 112 -2.30 32.97 -20.65
C GLU A 112 -1.54 32.32 -19.49
N ALA A 113 -2.17 32.25 -18.31
CA ALA A 113 -1.66 31.57 -17.13
C ALA A 113 -1.41 30.08 -17.38
N ALA A 114 -2.41 29.38 -17.91
CA ALA A 114 -2.33 27.96 -18.25
C ALA A 114 -1.24 27.68 -19.30
N ALA A 115 -1.15 28.54 -20.32
CA ALA A 115 -0.11 28.45 -21.34
C ALA A 115 1.28 28.65 -20.75
N TRP A 116 1.47 29.63 -19.87
CA TRP A 116 2.76 29.84 -19.18
C TRP A 116 3.18 28.62 -18.37
N LEU A 117 2.24 28.01 -17.62
CA LEU A 117 2.49 26.75 -16.91
C LEU A 117 2.86 25.61 -17.88
N CYS A 118 2.26 25.57 -19.07
CA CYS A 118 2.56 24.59 -20.12
C CYS A 118 3.79 24.90 -20.99
N SER A 119 4.50 26.02 -20.78
CA SER A 119 5.52 26.49 -21.73
C SER A 119 6.92 26.03 -21.35
N PRO A 120 7.56 25.10 -22.08
CA PRO A 120 8.89 24.61 -21.70
C PRO A 120 9.96 25.68 -21.59
N SER A 121 9.85 26.79 -22.34
CA SER A 121 10.78 27.91 -22.23
C SER A 121 10.82 28.54 -20.83
N LYS A 122 9.79 28.33 -20.00
CA LYS A 122 9.69 28.82 -18.61
C LYS A 122 10.20 27.81 -17.58
N TRP A 123 10.34 26.54 -17.95
CA TRP A 123 10.61 25.43 -17.02
C TRP A 123 11.92 24.69 -17.33
N THR A 124 12.84 25.34 -18.03
CA THR A 124 14.13 24.77 -18.45
C THR A 124 14.97 24.22 -17.30
N LYS A 125 14.86 24.80 -16.10
CA LYS A 125 15.51 24.31 -14.87
C LYS A 125 15.18 22.84 -14.55
N TYR A 126 14.00 22.38 -14.94
CA TYR A 126 13.48 21.04 -14.64
C TYR A 126 13.64 20.06 -15.82
N CYS A 127 14.26 20.49 -16.92
CA CYS A 127 14.46 19.68 -18.12
C CYS A 127 15.94 19.25 -18.24
N ASP A 128 16.21 17.96 -18.04
CA ASP A 128 17.46 17.34 -18.49
C ASP A 128 17.32 16.99 -19.97
N THR A 129 17.87 17.82 -20.85
CA THR A 129 17.74 17.65 -22.31
C THR A 129 18.42 16.41 -22.85
N SER A 130 19.24 15.70 -22.06
CA SER A 130 19.76 14.39 -22.45
C SER A 130 18.68 13.30 -22.35
N LYS A 131 17.76 13.41 -21.39
CA LYS A 131 16.73 12.40 -21.07
C LYS A 131 15.31 12.80 -21.44
N ALA A 132 15.00 14.09 -21.43
CA ALA A 132 13.66 14.61 -21.64
C ALA A 132 13.53 15.41 -22.94
N ASN A 133 12.34 15.38 -23.52
CA ASN A 133 11.94 16.25 -24.63
C ASN A 133 11.64 17.66 -24.11
N TYR A 134 10.91 17.76 -23.00
CA TYR A 134 10.55 19.01 -22.36
C TYR A 134 10.15 18.80 -20.90
N ALA A 135 10.12 19.89 -20.15
CA ALA A 135 9.48 19.99 -18.84
C ALA A 135 8.50 21.16 -18.86
N ILE A 136 7.42 21.06 -18.09
CA ILE A 136 6.42 22.11 -17.87
C ILE A 136 6.17 22.27 -16.37
N GLY A 137 5.46 23.33 -15.99
CA GLY A 137 5.25 23.72 -14.60
C GLY A 137 4.31 22.82 -13.83
N SER A 138 3.29 22.30 -14.50
CA SER A 138 2.27 21.43 -13.90
C SER A 138 1.58 20.56 -14.95
N PRO A 139 0.96 19.43 -14.56
CA PRO A 139 0.13 18.64 -15.46
C PRO A 139 -1.09 19.44 -15.95
N PRO A 140 -1.50 19.27 -17.21
CA PRO A 140 -2.82 19.71 -17.68
C PRO A 140 -3.92 18.82 -17.14
N VAL A 141 -5.13 19.37 -17.07
CA VAL A 141 -6.30 18.68 -16.53
C VAL A 141 -6.65 17.41 -17.30
N GLU A 142 -6.51 17.42 -18.63
CA GLU A 142 -6.81 16.24 -19.45
C GLU A 142 -5.84 15.09 -19.17
N MET A 143 -4.55 15.40 -18.99
CA MET A 143 -3.54 14.40 -18.64
C MET A 143 -3.73 13.94 -17.20
N TYR A 144 -4.07 14.84 -16.30
CA TYR A 144 -4.35 14.52 -14.91
C TYR A 144 -5.53 13.53 -14.80
N VAL A 145 -6.63 13.78 -15.51
CA VAL A 145 -7.77 12.86 -15.58
C VAL A 145 -7.40 11.53 -16.24
N ALA A 146 -6.63 11.57 -17.33
CA ALA A 146 -6.18 10.35 -18.00
C ALA A 146 -5.30 9.49 -17.09
N SER A 147 -4.35 10.11 -16.39
CA SER A 147 -3.50 9.49 -15.39
C SER A 147 -4.35 8.87 -14.27
N TYR A 148 -5.28 9.63 -13.70
CA TYR A 148 -6.15 9.14 -12.63
C TYR A 148 -6.91 7.88 -13.04
N ASN A 149 -7.46 7.85 -14.25
CA ASN A 149 -8.23 6.72 -14.72
C ASN A 149 -7.38 5.50 -15.16
N GLN A 150 -6.04 5.58 -15.18
CA GLN A 150 -5.17 4.46 -15.53
C GLN A 150 -4.94 3.46 -14.39
N VAL A 151 -5.24 3.84 -13.14
CA VAL A 151 -4.94 3.04 -11.95
C VAL A 151 -6.15 2.93 -11.02
N PRO A 152 -6.29 1.82 -10.26
CA PRO A 152 -7.30 1.72 -9.21
C PRO A 152 -6.93 2.60 -7.99
N HIS A 153 -7.95 3.07 -7.28
CA HIS A 153 -7.79 3.92 -6.09
C HIS A 153 -8.39 3.28 -4.84
N GLU A 154 -7.81 3.56 -3.67
CA GLU A 154 -8.35 3.08 -2.38
C GLU A 154 -9.57 3.89 -1.95
N ILE A 155 -9.50 5.21 -2.15
CA ILE A 155 -10.56 6.15 -1.85
C ILE A 155 -11.04 6.80 -3.14
N GLY A 156 -12.36 6.86 -3.32
CA GLY A 156 -12.93 7.61 -4.43
C GLY A 156 -12.60 7.03 -5.80
N ASN A 157 -12.48 5.69 -5.94
CA ASN A 157 -12.28 4.92 -7.19
C ASN A 157 -13.36 5.16 -8.24
N ASN A 158 -13.44 6.40 -8.70
CA ASN A 158 -14.39 6.95 -9.61
C ASN A 158 -13.74 7.03 -10.99
N THR A 159 -14.54 7.04 -12.04
CA THR A 159 -14.07 7.47 -13.36
C THR A 159 -14.20 8.98 -13.43
N LEU A 160 -13.09 9.70 -13.56
CA LEU A 160 -13.10 11.14 -13.75
C LEU A 160 -13.26 11.49 -15.23
N GLY A 161 -13.92 12.60 -15.51
CA GLY A 161 -13.97 13.18 -16.84
C GLY A 161 -13.76 14.69 -16.77
N ALA A 162 -13.03 15.24 -17.72
CA ALA A 162 -12.92 16.67 -17.96
C ALA A 162 -13.39 16.97 -19.39
N THR A 163 -14.33 17.89 -19.53
CA THR A 163 -14.84 18.33 -20.84
C THR A 163 -14.60 19.82 -20.99
N TYR A 164 -14.04 20.22 -22.13
CA TYR A 164 -13.87 21.62 -22.43
C TYR A 164 -15.22 22.32 -22.70
N ARG A 165 -15.33 23.59 -22.26
CA ARG A 165 -16.51 24.43 -22.42
C ARG A 165 -16.12 25.80 -23.01
N ALA A 166 -16.74 26.19 -24.13
CA ALA A 166 -16.51 27.45 -24.84
C ALA A 166 -17.51 28.57 -24.47
N THR A 167 -17.62 28.95 -23.19
CA THR A 167 -18.46 30.09 -22.77
C THR A 167 -17.62 31.37 -22.65
N SER A 168 -18.12 32.41 -21.94
CA SER A 168 -17.36 33.63 -21.64
C SER A 168 -16.04 33.37 -20.89
N TYR A 169 -15.97 32.26 -20.15
CA TYR A 169 -14.77 31.78 -19.45
C TYR A 169 -14.43 30.38 -19.96
N PRO A 170 -13.64 30.28 -21.03
CA PRO A 170 -13.25 29.00 -21.58
C PRO A 170 -12.37 28.25 -20.61
N GLY A 171 -12.63 26.95 -20.50
CA GLY A 171 -11.96 26.08 -19.55
C GLY A 171 -12.68 24.75 -19.44
N TYR A 172 -12.41 24.01 -18.37
CA TYR A 172 -12.91 22.66 -18.20
C TYR A 172 -14.05 22.57 -17.19
N ILE A 173 -14.95 21.63 -17.46
CA ILE A 173 -15.96 21.17 -16.51
C ILE A 173 -15.69 19.72 -16.13
N TYR A 174 -16.01 19.37 -14.89
CA TYR A 174 -15.68 18.06 -14.32
C TYR A 174 -16.92 17.16 -14.22
N THR A 175 -16.68 15.87 -14.45
CA THR A 175 -17.65 14.81 -14.23
C THR A 175 -17.02 13.71 -13.39
N VAL A 176 -17.84 13.08 -12.56
CA VAL A 176 -17.49 11.93 -11.73
C VAL A 176 -18.47 10.82 -12.09
N ASN A 177 -17.94 9.67 -12.55
CA ASN A 177 -18.73 8.55 -13.10
C ASN A 177 -19.72 9.00 -14.20
N GLY A 178 -19.27 9.92 -15.05
CA GLY A 178 -20.08 10.50 -16.12
C GLY A 178 -21.12 11.52 -15.68
N ILE A 179 -21.23 11.82 -14.37
CA ILE A 179 -22.18 12.80 -13.83
C ILE A 179 -21.46 14.10 -13.50
N GLN A 180 -21.98 15.22 -14.03
CA GLN A 180 -21.49 16.55 -13.68
C GLN A 180 -21.77 16.88 -12.20
N GLN A 181 -20.75 17.32 -11.47
CA GLN A 181 -20.83 17.73 -10.06
C GLN A 181 -20.66 19.25 -9.94
N ASN A 182 -21.20 19.87 -8.87
CA ASN A 182 -21.02 21.30 -8.52
C ASN A 182 -21.09 22.28 -9.71
N SER A 183 -22.16 22.17 -10.52
CA SER A 183 -22.36 23.00 -11.75
C SER A 183 -21.24 22.88 -12.79
N GLY A 184 -20.39 21.85 -12.68
CA GLY A 184 -19.25 21.55 -13.51
C GLY A 184 -17.93 22.16 -13.03
N TYR A 185 -17.93 23.02 -12.00
CA TYR A 185 -16.75 23.82 -11.63
C TYR A 185 -15.79 23.12 -10.67
N SER A 186 -16.28 22.12 -9.96
CA SER A 186 -15.48 21.29 -9.06
C SER A 186 -16.12 19.91 -8.90
N THR A 187 -15.35 18.96 -8.39
CA THR A 187 -15.90 17.69 -7.88
C THR A 187 -16.30 17.86 -6.41
N ASN A 188 -17.04 16.89 -5.87
CA ASN A 188 -17.38 16.90 -4.44
C ASN A 188 -16.13 16.67 -3.58
N ASN A 189 -16.25 16.97 -2.28
CA ASN A 189 -15.18 16.69 -1.33
C ASN A 189 -14.88 15.18 -1.28
N ASN A 190 -13.61 14.84 -1.11
CA ASN A 190 -13.10 13.46 -1.09
C ASN A 190 -13.43 12.66 -2.36
N THR A 191 -13.50 13.33 -3.51
CA THR A 191 -13.62 12.65 -4.80
C THR A 191 -12.31 12.01 -5.21
N LEU A 192 -11.18 12.67 -4.90
CA LEU A 192 -9.84 12.20 -5.26
C LEU A 192 -9.25 11.30 -4.17
N ASP A 193 -8.33 10.41 -4.56
CA ASP A 193 -7.57 9.59 -3.61
C ASP A 193 -6.36 10.35 -3.08
N TYR A 194 -6.21 10.37 -1.76
CA TYR A 194 -5.11 11.04 -1.06
C TYR A 194 -4.21 10.07 -0.26
N LYS A 195 -4.46 8.75 -0.32
CA LYS A 195 -3.66 7.74 0.38
C LYS A 195 -2.59 7.11 -0.53
N GLY A 196 -1.44 6.74 0.03
CA GLY A 196 -0.34 6.06 -0.68
C GLY A 196 0.40 6.91 -1.72
N TYR A 197 0.87 6.27 -2.80
CA TYR A 197 1.48 6.93 -3.96
C TYR A 197 0.48 7.78 -4.77
N ASN A 198 -0.83 7.62 -4.53
CA ASN A 198 -1.91 8.44 -5.09
C ASN A 198 -1.99 9.86 -4.49
N SER A 199 -1.12 10.18 -3.52
CA SER A 199 -0.74 11.56 -3.13
C SER A 199 -0.31 12.44 -4.31
N MET A 200 0.06 11.83 -5.45
CA MET A 200 0.28 12.51 -6.73
C MET A 200 -0.93 13.31 -7.22
N TYR A 201 -2.13 12.90 -6.82
CA TYR A 201 -3.35 13.56 -7.17
C TYR A 201 -3.67 14.67 -6.17
N CYS A 202 -3.91 14.39 -4.88
CA CYS A 202 -4.52 15.40 -4.00
C CYS A 202 -3.94 15.57 -2.57
N GLY A 203 -2.63 15.40 -2.37
CA GLY A 203 -1.97 15.98 -1.18
C GLY A 203 -0.91 15.10 -0.54
N ILE A 204 -0.16 15.67 0.41
CA ILE A 204 0.88 14.99 1.19
C ILE A 204 0.22 13.92 2.06
N SER A 205 0.77 12.70 2.08
CA SER A 205 0.30 11.61 2.94
C SER A 205 -0.03 12.09 4.36
N GLY A 206 -1.32 12.18 4.70
CA GLY A 206 -1.81 12.51 6.04
C GLY A 206 -1.92 13.99 6.41
N ASN A 207 -1.84 14.95 5.47
CA ASN A 207 -1.96 16.37 5.81
C ASN A 207 -3.04 17.10 4.98
N THR A 208 -4.10 17.55 5.64
CA THR A 208 -5.19 18.39 5.09
C THR A 208 -4.90 19.88 5.36
N GLY A 209 -3.84 20.41 4.74
CA GLY A 209 -3.52 21.84 4.80
C GLY A 209 -4.31 22.67 3.77
N ASP A 210 -4.39 23.99 3.99
CA ASP A 210 -5.03 24.97 3.08
C ASP A 210 -4.17 25.23 1.83
N HIS A 211 -3.90 24.19 1.04
CA HIS A 211 -3.04 24.28 -0.13
C HIS A 211 -3.74 23.66 -1.36
N ALA A 212 -3.43 24.21 -2.54
CA ALA A 212 -3.86 23.68 -3.82
C ALA A 212 -2.67 23.60 -4.77
N ASN A 213 -2.71 22.65 -5.70
CA ASN A 213 -1.76 22.55 -6.81
C ASN A 213 -2.40 23.07 -8.09
N SER A 214 -1.79 24.08 -8.70
CA SER A 214 -2.24 24.62 -9.96
C SER A 214 -2.02 23.62 -11.09
N LEU A 215 -3.06 23.37 -11.89
CA LEU A 215 -2.98 22.61 -13.14
C LEU A 215 -2.72 23.57 -14.30
N ALA A 216 -2.03 23.08 -15.33
CA ALA A 216 -1.69 23.88 -16.49
C ALA A 216 -2.86 23.97 -17.50
N SER A 217 -4.04 24.34 -16.99
CA SER A 217 -5.29 24.40 -17.73
C SER A 217 -6.19 25.55 -17.25
N PRO A 218 -6.89 26.26 -18.16
CA PRO A 218 -7.79 27.34 -17.80
C PRO A 218 -9.06 26.81 -17.12
N SER A 219 -9.54 27.50 -16.07
CA SER A 219 -10.80 27.16 -15.41
C SER A 219 -12.00 27.78 -16.13
N SER A 220 -13.11 27.05 -16.14
CA SER A 220 -14.38 27.58 -16.63
C SER A 220 -15.13 28.45 -15.60
N SER A 221 -14.62 28.56 -14.36
CA SER A 221 -15.27 29.30 -13.26
C SER A 221 -15.06 30.82 -13.29
N GLY A 222 -14.08 31.31 -14.05
CA GLY A 222 -13.83 32.76 -14.18
C GLY A 222 -12.66 33.09 -15.11
N PRO A 223 -12.54 34.35 -15.57
CA PRO A 223 -11.56 34.75 -16.58
C PRO A 223 -10.13 34.79 -16.05
N GLU A 224 -9.95 34.83 -14.72
CA GLU A 224 -8.66 34.90 -14.01
C GLU A 224 -8.36 33.62 -13.23
N ARG A 225 -9.20 32.58 -13.35
CA ARG A 225 -9.07 31.33 -12.59
C ARG A 225 -8.49 30.22 -13.46
N ILE A 226 -7.51 29.49 -12.93
CA ILE A 226 -7.00 28.26 -13.53
C ILE A 226 -7.52 27.03 -12.78
N CYS A 227 -7.46 25.87 -13.42
CA CYS A 227 -7.78 24.61 -12.78
C CYS A 227 -6.77 24.30 -11.67
N ASP A 228 -7.23 23.63 -10.61
CA ASP A 228 -6.40 23.20 -9.50
C ASP A 228 -6.86 21.86 -8.93
N VAL A 229 -6.00 21.33 -8.06
CA VAL A 229 -6.34 20.24 -7.15
C VAL A 229 -6.29 20.78 -5.74
N ASP A 230 -7.44 20.75 -5.08
CA ASP A 230 -7.61 21.20 -3.70
C ASP A 230 -7.24 20.08 -2.72
N HIS A 231 -6.27 20.33 -1.83
CA HIS A 231 -5.84 19.37 -0.80
C HIS A 231 -6.76 19.34 0.42
N TYR A 232 -7.48 20.43 0.70
CA TYR A 232 -8.42 20.54 1.82
C TYR A 232 -9.72 19.81 1.50
N TRP A 233 -10.27 20.02 0.31
CA TRP A 233 -11.46 19.31 -0.16
C TRP A 233 -11.17 17.99 -0.84
N VAL A 234 -9.93 17.70 -1.21
CA VAL A 234 -9.55 16.44 -1.86
C VAL A 234 -10.39 16.26 -3.15
N ALA A 235 -10.33 17.28 -4.00
CA ALA A 235 -11.22 17.48 -5.13
C ALA A 235 -10.50 18.15 -6.30
N LEU A 236 -11.01 17.93 -7.51
CA LEU A 236 -10.71 18.83 -8.63
C LEU A 236 -11.54 20.09 -8.44
N GLY A 237 -10.90 21.25 -8.47
CA GLY A 237 -11.58 22.52 -8.68
C GLY A 237 -11.86 23.39 -7.46
N ASP A 238 -12.45 24.53 -7.85
CA ASP A 238 -12.75 25.81 -7.19
C ASP A 238 -11.63 26.48 -6.36
N PRO A 239 -10.71 27.23 -7.00
CA PRO A 239 -9.81 28.08 -6.24
C PRO A 239 -10.62 29.20 -5.58
N SER A 240 -10.65 29.21 -4.25
CA SER A 240 -11.06 30.37 -3.45
C SER A 240 -10.08 31.56 -3.58
N TYR A 241 -8.99 31.39 -4.32
CA TYR A 241 -7.90 32.37 -4.45
C TYR A 241 -7.65 32.79 -5.89
N GLU A 242 -7.43 34.10 -6.08
CA GLU A 242 -7.20 34.77 -7.36
C GLU A 242 -5.81 34.48 -7.99
N ASN A 243 -4.96 33.63 -7.40
CA ASN A 243 -3.59 33.43 -7.85
C ASN A 243 -3.10 31.97 -7.77
N VAL A 244 -2.15 31.61 -8.65
CA VAL A 244 -1.37 30.35 -8.61
C VAL A 244 -0.71 30.19 -7.26
N THR A 245 -1.02 29.09 -6.58
CA THR A 245 -0.48 28.85 -5.24
C THR A 245 0.68 27.87 -5.26
N ASN A 246 0.72 26.84 -6.13
CA ASN A 246 1.86 25.90 -6.19
C ASN A 246 2.00 25.19 -7.55
N VAL A 247 3.24 25.02 -8.04
CA VAL A 247 3.56 24.29 -9.28
C VAL A 247 4.30 22.98 -9.01
N CYS A 248 3.94 21.92 -9.73
CA CYS A 248 4.55 20.58 -9.62
C CYS A 248 5.07 20.14 -10.99
N PRO A 249 6.37 20.38 -11.30
CA PRO A 249 6.89 20.18 -12.64
C PRO A 249 6.60 18.79 -13.21
N LEU A 250 6.18 18.76 -14.48
CA LEU A 250 5.95 17.55 -15.26
C LEU A 250 7.02 17.47 -16.35
N VAL A 251 7.57 16.28 -16.57
CA VAL A 251 8.65 16.02 -17.52
C VAL A 251 8.21 14.94 -18.48
N ALA A 252 8.39 15.16 -19.78
CA ALA A 252 8.19 14.16 -20.82
C ALA A 252 9.53 13.54 -21.22
N LEU A 253 9.75 12.26 -20.91
CA LEU A 253 10.96 11.54 -21.30
C LEU A 253 11.00 11.31 -22.82
N LYS A 254 12.21 11.17 -23.38
CA LYS A 254 12.37 10.74 -24.77
C LYS A 254 12.05 9.24 -24.88
N PRO A 255 11.48 8.78 -26.01
CA PRO A 255 11.35 7.36 -26.30
C PRO A 255 12.70 6.63 -26.16
N GLY A 256 12.68 5.42 -25.60
CA GLY A 256 13.88 4.59 -25.40
C GLY A 256 14.80 5.01 -24.25
N ILE A 257 14.45 6.04 -23.46
CA ILE A 257 15.18 6.35 -22.23
C ILE A 257 14.79 5.36 -21.15
N GLY A 258 15.78 4.60 -20.68
CA GLY A 258 15.60 3.71 -19.53
C GLY A 258 15.39 4.49 -18.23
N VAL A 259 14.40 4.06 -17.45
CA VAL A 259 14.05 4.62 -16.15
C VAL A 259 14.64 3.73 -15.06
N GLU A 260 15.48 4.29 -14.19
CA GLU A 260 15.92 3.58 -13.00
C GLU A 260 14.92 3.88 -11.89
N LEU A 261 14.18 2.84 -11.50
CA LEU A 261 13.20 2.94 -10.44
C LEU A 261 13.91 2.74 -9.11
N GLU A 262 13.56 3.55 -8.12
CA GLU A 262 13.84 3.25 -6.73
C GLU A 262 12.99 2.02 -6.41
N ASN A 263 13.60 0.86 -6.58
CA ASN A 263 13.11 -0.33 -5.94
C ASN A 263 13.07 -0.01 -4.44
N GLU A 264 11.89 0.09 -3.83
CA GLU A 264 11.76 -0.17 -2.40
C GLU A 264 11.93 -1.69 -2.16
N ILE A 265 12.94 -2.28 -2.81
CA ILE A 265 13.45 -3.61 -2.55
C ILE A 265 14.53 -3.43 -1.51
N GLU A 266 14.16 -3.73 -0.27
CA GLU A 266 15.09 -3.79 0.83
C GLU A 266 15.55 -5.24 0.97
N ILE A 267 16.85 -5.49 0.79
CA ILE A 267 17.42 -6.79 1.11
C ILE A 267 17.94 -6.72 2.54
N ALA A 268 17.31 -7.49 3.42
CA ALA A 268 17.74 -7.63 4.81
C ALA A 268 17.86 -9.10 5.17
N ASP A 269 18.91 -9.45 5.90
CA ASP A 269 18.97 -10.74 6.58
C ASP A 269 18.10 -10.71 7.85
N THR A 270 17.81 -11.90 8.38
CA THR A 270 17.00 -12.07 9.59
C THR A 270 17.55 -11.32 10.80
N GLU A 271 18.86 -11.14 10.89
CA GLU A 271 19.56 -10.43 11.94
C GLU A 271 19.28 -8.92 11.86
N THR A 272 19.42 -8.35 10.67
CA THR A 272 19.13 -6.93 10.40
C THR A 272 17.66 -6.61 10.68
N ILE A 273 16.75 -7.49 10.27
CA ILE A 273 15.32 -7.38 10.58
C ILE A 273 15.12 -7.41 12.09
N ALA A 274 15.80 -8.32 12.79
CA ALA A 274 15.63 -8.46 14.24
C ALA A 274 16.22 -7.30 15.04
N GLU A 275 17.21 -6.57 14.55
CA GLU A 275 17.70 -5.36 15.22
C GLU A 275 16.60 -4.29 15.28
N ASN A 276 15.89 -4.06 14.18
CA ASN A 276 14.92 -2.96 14.01
C ASN A 276 13.56 -3.42 13.47
N PRO A 277 12.87 -4.39 14.12
CA PRO A 277 11.73 -5.09 13.53
C PRO A 277 10.53 -4.18 13.25
N GLN A 278 10.40 -3.07 13.99
CA GLN A 278 9.39 -2.04 13.78
C GLN A 278 9.40 -1.43 12.36
N ASN A 279 10.54 -1.47 11.68
CA ASN A 279 10.69 -0.95 10.31
C ASN A 279 10.24 -1.96 9.24
N TYR A 280 9.93 -3.19 9.65
CA TYR A 280 9.75 -4.33 8.75
C TYR A 280 8.39 -5.01 8.87
N TYR A 281 7.69 -4.87 10.01
CA TYR A 281 6.37 -5.47 10.18
C TYR A 281 5.43 -5.10 9.05
N GLY A 282 4.73 -6.11 8.52
CA GLY A 282 3.78 -5.93 7.43
C GLY A 282 4.38 -5.90 6.03
N LYS A 283 5.69 -5.67 5.89
CA LYS A 283 6.32 -5.65 4.58
C LYS A 283 6.30 -7.03 3.96
N LYS A 284 6.06 -7.08 2.65
CA LYS A 284 5.95 -8.30 1.86
C LYS A 284 7.31 -8.86 1.51
N ILE A 285 7.40 -10.19 1.48
CA ILE A 285 8.60 -10.92 1.08
C ILE A 285 8.38 -11.51 -0.31
N SER A 286 9.15 -11.06 -1.29
CA SER A 286 9.01 -11.52 -2.68
C SER A 286 9.71 -12.85 -2.95
N ASN A 287 10.76 -13.16 -2.19
CA ASN A 287 11.56 -14.37 -2.37
C ASN A 287 11.11 -15.55 -1.49
N TYR A 288 9.97 -15.48 -0.81
CA TYR A 288 9.37 -16.61 -0.08
C TYR A 288 7.93 -16.83 -0.56
N THR A 289 7.71 -17.87 -1.36
CA THR A 289 6.44 -18.10 -2.10
C THR A 289 5.89 -19.52 -1.92
N ALA A 290 6.33 -20.24 -0.88
CA ALA A 290 5.90 -21.61 -0.61
C ALA A 290 4.36 -21.71 -0.56
N GLY A 291 3.82 -22.78 -1.13
CA GLY A 291 2.37 -22.95 -1.28
C GLY A 291 1.67 -21.93 -2.19
N GLY A 292 2.41 -21.16 -2.99
CA GLY A 292 1.85 -20.13 -3.88
C GLY A 292 1.31 -18.90 -3.14
N GLN A 293 1.75 -18.69 -1.90
CA GLN A 293 1.22 -17.66 -1.03
C GLN A 293 2.08 -16.38 -1.01
N THR A 294 1.43 -15.27 -0.68
CA THR A 294 2.09 -14.01 -0.32
C THR A 294 2.37 -14.01 1.18
N TYR A 295 3.61 -13.71 1.56
CA TYR A 295 4.05 -13.68 2.95
C TYR A 295 4.50 -12.29 3.37
N ARG A 296 4.20 -11.94 4.62
CA ARG A 296 4.61 -10.68 5.25
C ARG A 296 5.32 -10.95 6.56
N ILE A 297 6.22 -10.06 6.94
CA ILE A 297 6.89 -10.11 8.25
C ILE A 297 5.84 -9.87 9.33
N PHE A 298 5.60 -10.90 10.14
CA PHE A 298 4.52 -10.91 11.13
C PHE A 298 5.06 -10.63 12.52
N TYR A 299 6.14 -11.29 12.90
CA TYR A 299 6.65 -11.23 14.26
C TYR A 299 8.16 -11.48 14.30
N VAL A 300 8.83 -10.85 15.26
CA VAL A 300 10.23 -11.15 15.59
C VAL A 300 10.31 -11.55 17.06
N ASP A 301 10.69 -12.80 17.28
CA ASP A 301 10.91 -13.37 18.61
C ASP A 301 12.32 -13.06 19.10
N LYS A 302 12.48 -11.88 19.73
CA LYS A 302 13.77 -11.42 20.26
C LYS A 302 14.22 -12.24 21.48
N GLN A 303 13.30 -12.83 22.23
CA GLN A 303 13.58 -13.45 23.52
C GLN A 303 13.57 -14.98 23.50
N ASN A 304 13.30 -15.58 22.34
CA ASN A 304 13.07 -17.02 22.21
C ASN A 304 11.85 -17.51 23.02
N ASP A 305 10.78 -16.73 23.00
CA ASP A 305 9.52 -17.08 23.67
C ASP A 305 8.83 -18.27 23.00
N PHE A 306 9.06 -18.48 21.71
CA PHE A 306 8.43 -19.53 20.89
C PHE A 306 9.39 -20.65 20.45
N GLY A 307 10.66 -20.62 20.85
CA GLY A 307 11.52 -21.80 20.91
C GLY A 307 12.35 -22.15 19.67
N ASP A 308 12.61 -21.20 18.78
CA ASP A 308 13.47 -21.36 17.59
C ASP A 308 14.77 -20.55 17.63
N GLY A 309 15.07 -19.96 18.78
CA GLY A 309 16.22 -19.09 18.99
C GLY A 309 15.79 -17.64 19.16
N ALA A 310 16.65 -16.86 19.81
CA ALA A 310 16.48 -15.41 19.86
C ALA A 310 16.63 -14.82 18.46
N ASN A 311 15.92 -13.71 18.21
CA ASN A 311 15.89 -13.00 16.94
C ASN A 311 15.27 -13.80 15.78
N THR A 312 14.41 -14.78 16.07
CA THR A 312 13.72 -15.54 15.03
C THR A 312 12.67 -14.68 14.34
N VAL A 313 12.74 -14.58 13.01
CA VAL A 313 11.74 -13.88 12.19
C VAL A 313 10.66 -14.86 11.75
N TYR A 314 9.40 -14.46 11.95
CA TYR A 314 8.24 -15.22 11.52
C TYR A 314 7.52 -14.49 10.40
N LEU A 315 7.23 -15.22 9.32
CA LEU A 315 6.37 -14.75 8.24
C LEU A 315 4.97 -15.31 8.42
N LYS A 316 3.94 -14.53 8.11
CA LYS A 316 2.56 -15.00 8.01
C LYS A 316 2.06 -14.81 6.59
N ALA A 317 1.33 -15.78 6.08
CA ALA A 317 0.64 -15.65 4.81
C ALA A 317 -0.55 -14.69 4.90
N ASP A 318 -0.78 -13.95 3.82
CA ASP A 318 -2.02 -13.19 3.62
C ASP A 318 -3.22 -14.16 3.62
N TYR A 319 -4.36 -13.67 4.09
CA TYR A 319 -5.61 -14.44 4.05
C TYR A 319 -6.02 -14.73 2.60
N ASN A 320 -6.41 -15.97 2.33
CA ASN A 320 -6.82 -16.45 1.01
C ASN A 320 -8.06 -17.35 1.16
N ASP A 321 -9.15 -17.01 0.46
CA ASP A 321 -10.41 -17.77 0.50
C ASP A 321 -10.28 -19.21 0.00
N ASN A 322 -9.23 -19.51 -0.77
CA ASN A 322 -8.93 -20.86 -1.23
C ASN A 322 -8.16 -21.71 -0.20
N LEU A 323 -7.71 -21.10 0.90
CA LEU A 323 -7.06 -21.78 2.01
C LEU A 323 -8.07 -22.11 3.11
N GLN A 324 -9.20 -22.70 2.73
CA GLN A 324 -10.14 -23.25 3.69
C GLN A 324 -9.82 -24.72 3.90
N GLU A 325 -9.68 -25.10 5.17
CA GLU A 325 -9.48 -26.49 5.58
C GLU A 325 -10.64 -26.90 6.46
N SER A 326 -10.85 -28.21 6.65
CA SER A 326 -11.69 -28.72 7.75
C SER A 326 -10.79 -29.46 8.71
N LEU A 327 -10.74 -29.03 9.97
CA LEU A 327 -9.87 -29.69 10.94
C LEU A 327 -10.58 -30.95 11.45
N SER A 328 -9.97 -32.11 11.20
CA SER A 328 -10.44 -33.35 11.84
C SER A 328 -9.84 -33.44 13.25
N ALA A 329 -10.64 -33.87 14.23
CA ALA A 329 -10.15 -34.14 15.59
C ALA A 329 -9.25 -35.40 15.67
N ASN A 330 -8.94 -36.06 14.55
CA ASN A 330 -8.13 -37.27 14.53
C ASN A 330 -6.63 -36.94 14.38
N ILE A 331 -5.91 -36.98 15.50
CA ILE A 331 -4.47 -36.64 15.60
C ILE A 331 -3.53 -37.85 15.46
N SER A 332 -4.01 -39.00 14.97
CA SER A 332 -3.19 -40.22 14.88
C SER A 332 -1.97 -40.10 13.96
N SER A 333 -1.91 -39.05 13.13
CA SER A 333 -0.80 -38.74 12.22
C SER A 333 0.28 -37.83 12.82
N LEU A 334 0.12 -37.30 14.04
CA LEU A 334 1.06 -36.34 14.61
C LEU A 334 2.38 -36.98 15.06
N THR A 335 3.49 -36.38 14.65
CA THR A 335 4.85 -36.78 15.03
C THR A 335 5.27 -36.15 16.36
N ALA A 336 6.34 -36.68 16.98
CA ALA A 336 6.92 -36.08 18.18
C ALA A 336 7.36 -34.62 17.97
N ASN A 337 7.82 -34.28 16.75
CA ASN A 337 8.19 -32.92 16.39
C ASN A 337 6.95 -32.00 16.35
N ASP A 338 5.83 -32.47 15.80
CA ASP A 338 4.57 -31.70 15.76
C ASP A 338 4.09 -31.33 17.16
N LEU A 339 4.14 -32.29 18.09
CA LEU A 339 3.80 -32.04 19.49
C LEU A 339 4.77 -31.05 20.14
N ALA A 340 6.06 -31.13 19.82
CA ALA A 340 7.06 -30.21 20.37
C ALA A 340 6.78 -28.76 19.90
N VAL A 341 6.42 -28.58 18.62
CA VAL A 341 6.03 -27.27 18.07
C VAL A 341 4.75 -26.75 18.72
N TYR A 342 3.71 -27.57 18.82
CA TYR A 342 2.47 -27.18 19.49
C TYR A 342 2.72 -26.67 20.92
N LYS A 343 3.56 -27.38 21.67
CA LYS A 343 3.85 -27.07 23.08
C LYS A 343 4.60 -25.76 23.27
N ARG A 344 5.61 -25.48 22.44
CA ARG A 344 6.37 -24.21 22.52
C ARG A 344 5.54 -23.02 22.02
N MET A 345 4.67 -23.24 21.02
CA MET A 345 3.78 -22.21 20.48
C MET A 345 2.63 -21.84 21.43
N ASN A 346 2.23 -22.78 22.29
CA ASN A 346 1.18 -22.61 23.30
C ASN A 346 1.77 -22.86 24.70
N LYS A 347 2.76 -22.04 25.09
CA LYS A 347 3.60 -22.30 26.26
C LYS A 347 2.83 -22.17 27.57
N SER A 348 2.02 -21.12 27.72
CA SER A 348 1.24 -20.92 28.96
C SER A 348 0.18 -22.01 29.13
N TRP A 349 -0.40 -22.46 28.02
CA TRP A 349 -1.32 -23.60 27.97
C TRP A 349 -0.64 -24.90 28.41
N THR A 350 0.51 -25.21 27.83
CA THR A 350 1.27 -26.43 28.11
C THR A 350 1.71 -26.48 29.58
N ALA A 351 2.08 -25.34 30.15
CA ALA A 351 2.46 -25.24 31.56
C ALA A 351 1.32 -25.65 32.51
N GLN A 352 0.06 -25.41 32.13
CA GLN A 352 -1.12 -25.72 32.94
C GLN A 352 -1.71 -27.11 32.67
N ARG A 353 -1.82 -27.53 31.40
CA ARG A 353 -2.41 -28.83 31.02
C ARG A 353 -1.46 -30.01 31.15
N GLY A 354 -0.15 -29.76 31.20
CA GLY A 354 0.86 -30.81 31.29
C GLY A 354 1.02 -31.62 29.99
N ASN A 355 1.62 -32.80 30.10
CA ASN A 355 2.11 -33.57 28.94
C ASN A 355 1.17 -34.67 28.43
N SER A 356 0.08 -35.00 29.14
CA SER A 356 -0.76 -36.14 28.77
C SER A 356 -1.81 -35.78 27.73
N GLN A 357 -1.72 -36.42 26.56
CA GLN A 357 -2.70 -36.28 25.48
C GLN A 357 -3.96 -37.12 25.68
N SER A 358 -3.95 -38.05 26.66
CA SER A 358 -5.04 -39.01 26.89
C SER A 358 -6.39 -38.34 27.17
N ASN A 359 -6.37 -37.08 27.61
CA ASN A 359 -7.54 -36.31 28.04
C ASN A 359 -7.75 -35.06 27.17
N TRP A 360 -7.12 -34.99 25.99
CA TRP A 360 -7.32 -33.86 25.08
C TRP A 360 -8.73 -33.89 24.50
N ASN A 361 -9.41 -32.75 24.61
CA ASN A 361 -10.64 -32.45 23.92
C ASN A 361 -10.38 -32.24 22.42
N ASP A 362 -11.45 -32.20 21.63
CA ASP A 362 -11.33 -32.12 20.18
C ASP A 362 -10.76 -30.78 19.71
N ASN A 363 -11.05 -29.67 20.41
CA ASN A 363 -10.41 -28.39 20.14
C ASN A 363 -8.89 -28.39 20.39
N GLU A 364 -8.41 -29.11 21.42
CA GLU A 364 -6.98 -29.28 21.68
C GLU A 364 -6.32 -30.06 20.54
N LYS A 365 -6.99 -31.10 20.05
CA LYS A 365 -6.55 -31.90 18.90
C LYS A 365 -6.48 -31.06 17.62
N ALA A 366 -7.50 -30.26 17.34
CA ALA A 366 -7.54 -29.37 16.19
C ALA A 366 -6.45 -28.28 16.25
N ALA A 367 -6.23 -27.67 17.42
CA ALA A 367 -5.16 -26.70 17.63
C ALA A 367 -3.77 -27.33 17.44
N ALA A 368 -3.59 -28.57 17.88
CA ALA A 368 -2.36 -29.33 17.65
C ALA A 368 -2.14 -29.61 16.16
N LEU A 369 -3.19 -29.94 15.40
CA LEU A 369 -3.12 -30.14 13.95
C LEU A 369 -2.73 -28.84 13.20
N LEU A 370 -3.32 -27.71 13.58
CA LEU A 370 -2.91 -26.40 13.05
C LEU A 370 -1.44 -26.08 13.37
N SER A 371 -0.92 -26.57 14.50
CA SER A 371 0.46 -26.33 14.92
C SER A 371 1.47 -27.38 14.42
N ALA A 372 1.06 -28.36 13.60
CA ALA A 372 1.85 -29.52 13.26
C ALA A 372 2.64 -29.36 11.95
N PRO A 373 3.97 -29.12 11.96
CA PRO A 373 4.73 -28.95 10.73
C PRO A 373 4.57 -30.06 9.68
N SER A 374 4.36 -31.30 10.11
CA SER A 374 4.15 -32.42 9.19
C SER A 374 2.92 -32.26 8.29
N GLN A 375 1.95 -31.46 8.71
CA GLN A 375 0.71 -31.20 7.97
C GLN A 375 0.82 -30.01 7.01
N TRP A 376 1.83 -29.14 7.20
CA TRP A 376 1.96 -27.86 6.49
C TRP A 376 3.23 -27.79 5.63
N THR A 377 3.74 -28.94 5.19
CA THR A 377 5.00 -29.05 4.42
C THR A 377 4.98 -28.29 3.11
N THR A 378 3.81 -28.18 2.45
CA THR A 378 3.60 -27.37 1.23
C THR A 378 4.01 -25.90 1.40
N TYR A 379 3.91 -25.37 2.62
CA TYR A 379 4.20 -23.98 2.95
C TYR A 379 5.60 -23.78 3.52
N CYS A 380 6.43 -24.82 3.55
CA CYS A 380 7.78 -24.77 4.10
C CYS A 380 8.84 -24.89 3.00
N ASP A 381 9.45 -23.76 2.62
CA ASP A 381 10.73 -23.79 1.90
C ASP A 381 11.84 -24.18 2.87
N THR A 382 12.22 -25.46 2.87
CA THR A 382 13.26 -26.00 3.76
C THR A 382 14.64 -25.37 3.59
N THR A 383 14.89 -24.63 2.50
CA THR A 383 16.15 -23.88 2.34
C THR A 383 16.17 -22.60 3.18
N LYS A 384 15.00 -22.04 3.50
CA LYS A 384 14.84 -20.75 4.19
C LYS A 384 14.18 -20.86 5.57
N ALA A 385 13.33 -21.87 5.76
CA ALA A 385 12.51 -22.03 6.95
C ALA A 385 12.93 -23.24 7.78
N ASN A 386 12.73 -23.13 9.09
CA ASN A 386 12.79 -24.26 10.03
C ASN A 386 11.55 -25.14 9.86
N TYR A 387 10.37 -24.51 9.75
CA TYR A 387 9.08 -25.16 9.54
C TYR A 387 8.01 -24.14 9.16
N ALA A 388 6.84 -24.65 8.76
CA ALA A 388 5.59 -23.90 8.66
C ALA A 388 4.50 -24.57 9.52
N ILE A 389 3.52 -23.81 9.98
CA ILE A 389 2.30 -24.28 10.63
C ILE A 389 1.09 -23.57 9.99
N GLY A 390 -0.13 -24.09 10.21
CA GLY A 390 -1.35 -23.63 9.52
C GLY A 390 -1.79 -22.23 9.90
N SER A 391 -1.54 -21.80 11.14
CA SER A 391 -1.87 -20.46 11.63
C SER A 391 -1.01 -20.07 12.83
N PRO A 392 -0.87 -18.77 13.15
CA PRO A 392 -0.24 -18.36 14.39
C PRO A 392 -1.03 -18.85 15.62
N PRO A 393 -0.35 -19.21 16.72
CA PRO A 393 -1.00 -19.41 18.01
C PRO A 393 -1.50 -18.07 18.56
N VAL A 394 -2.50 -18.10 19.44
CA VAL A 394 -3.08 -16.88 20.02
C VAL A 394 -2.06 -16.09 20.85
N GLU A 395 -1.12 -16.77 21.51
CA GLU A 395 -0.06 -16.10 22.28
C GLU A 395 0.85 -15.27 21.37
N MET A 396 1.31 -15.84 20.24
CA MET A 396 2.13 -15.11 19.27
C MET A 396 1.35 -14.00 18.58
N TYR A 397 0.09 -14.25 18.25
CA TYR A 397 -0.78 -13.24 17.67
C TYR A 397 -0.91 -12.02 18.59
N VAL A 398 -1.17 -12.25 19.88
CA VAL A 398 -1.24 -11.17 20.88
C VAL A 398 0.10 -10.47 21.05
N ALA A 399 1.21 -11.22 21.08
CA ALA A 399 2.55 -10.65 21.19
C ALA A 399 2.89 -9.75 19.99
N SER A 400 2.59 -10.22 18.78
CA SER A 400 2.79 -9.50 17.52
C SER A 400 1.92 -8.24 17.45
N TYR A 401 0.64 -8.34 17.78
CA TYR A 401 -0.28 -7.19 17.86
C TYR A 401 0.23 -6.09 18.80
N ASN A 402 0.75 -6.48 19.97
CA ASN A 402 1.20 -5.53 20.99
C ASN A 402 2.56 -4.87 20.69
N GLN A 403 3.28 -5.31 19.64
CA GLN A 403 4.58 -4.73 19.25
C GLN A 403 4.46 -3.49 18.37
N VAL A 404 3.24 -3.14 17.96
CA VAL A 404 3.02 -2.23 16.85
C VAL A 404 1.82 -1.31 17.11
N SER A 405 1.81 -0.14 16.45
CA SER A 405 0.76 0.86 16.65
C SER A 405 -0.45 0.62 15.74
N HIS A 406 -1.64 0.90 16.27
CA HIS A 406 -2.92 0.70 15.56
C HIS A 406 -3.67 2.00 15.34
N SER A 407 -4.28 2.15 14.18
CA SER A 407 -5.09 3.32 13.81
C SER A 407 -6.50 3.21 14.40
N ILE A 408 -7.00 1.98 14.55
CA ILE A 408 -8.29 1.66 15.16
C ILE A 408 -8.03 0.60 16.23
N GLY A 409 -8.54 0.79 17.45
CA GLY A 409 -8.40 -0.23 18.49
C GLY A 409 -6.96 -0.40 19.00
N ASN A 410 -6.26 0.70 19.28
CA ASN A 410 -4.96 0.73 19.96
C ASN A 410 -5.06 0.24 21.42
N TYR A 411 -5.44 -1.02 21.59
CA TYR A 411 -5.64 -1.73 22.83
C TYR A 411 -4.44 -2.62 23.11
N THR A 412 -4.16 -2.86 24.38
CA THR A 412 -3.27 -3.95 24.78
C THR A 412 -4.07 -5.23 24.85
N LEU A 413 -3.78 -6.19 23.98
CA LEU A 413 -4.43 -7.50 24.00
C LEU A 413 -3.75 -8.41 25.01
N GLY A 414 -4.52 -9.32 25.60
CA GLY A 414 -4.02 -10.40 26.42
C GLY A 414 -4.75 -11.71 26.11
N ALA A 415 -4.03 -12.82 26.22
CA ALA A 415 -4.59 -14.17 26.19
C ALA A 415 -4.04 -14.93 27.39
N THR A 416 -4.93 -15.48 28.22
CA THR A 416 -4.53 -16.25 29.40
C THR A 416 -5.23 -17.60 29.42
N TYR A 417 -4.62 -18.57 30.11
CA TYR A 417 -5.23 -19.87 30.34
C TYR A 417 -6.54 -19.72 31.13
N GLY A 418 -7.64 -20.17 30.54
CA GLY A 418 -8.96 -20.26 31.15
C GLY A 418 -9.24 -21.68 31.63
N ALA A 419 -9.35 -21.85 32.95
CA ALA A 419 -9.55 -23.14 33.60
C ALA A 419 -11.04 -23.52 33.78
N ALA A 420 -11.95 -22.98 32.97
CA ALA A 420 -13.39 -23.19 33.16
C ALA A 420 -13.71 -24.68 33.35
N THR A 421 -14.61 -24.99 34.29
CA THR A 421 -14.80 -26.33 34.88
C THR A 421 -15.19 -27.45 33.89
N SER A 422 -15.47 -27.11 32.62
CA SER A 422 -15.87 -28.05 31.57
C SER A 422 -14.90 -28.10 30.37
N TYR A 423 -14.33 -26.96 29.96
CA TYR A 423 -13.50 -26.86 28.74
C TYR A 423 -12.35 -25.88 28.96
N PRO A 424 -11.12 -26.38 29.13
CA PRO A 424 -9.96 -25.51 29.23
C PRO A 424 -9.63 -24.95 27.84
N GLY A 425 -9.19 -23.69 27.79
CA GLY A 425 -8.65 -23.05 26.59
C GLY A 425 -8.10 -21.66 26.90
N TYR A 426 -7.98 -20.79 25.91
CA TYR A 426 -7.63 -19.39 26.13
C TYR A 426 -8.85 -18.50 26.35
N ILE A 427 -8.68 -17.49 27.21
CA ILE A 427 -9.60 -16.37 27.41
C ILE A 427 -8.91 -15.06 27.02
N TYR A 428 -9.70 -14.11 26.49
CA TYR A 428 -9.19 -12.83 26.00
C TYR A 428 -9.39 -11.69 26.99
N THR A 429 -8.38 -10.83 27.08
CA THR A 429 -8.46 -9.54 27.77
C THR A 429 -8.10 -8.42 26.82
N VAL A 430 -8.72 -7.26 27.05
CA VAL A 430 -8.47 -6.00 26.34
C VAL A 430 -8.17 -4.95 27.39
N ASN A 431 -7.00 -4.31 27.32
CA ASN A 431 -6.46 -3.40 28.34
C ASN A 431 -6.51 -4.02 29.74
N GLY A 432 -6.12 -5.29 29.85
CA GLY A 432 -6.13 -6.04 31.11
C GLY A 432 -7.52 -6.42 31.63
N THR A 433 -8.61 -6.04 30.94
CA THR A 433 -9.99 -6.35 31.35
C THR A 433 -10.54 -7.48 30.50
N GLN A 434 -11.12 -8.48 31.16
CA GLN A 434 -11.83 -9.57 30.48
C GLN A 434 -13.10 -9.04 29.79
N GLN A 435 -13.29 -9.35 28.51
CA GLN A 435 -14.48 -8.99 27.73
C GLN A 435 -15.33 -10.23 27.46
N ASN A 436 -16.66 -10.09 27.43
CA ASN A 436 -17.61 -11.17 27.05
C ASN A 436 -17.32 -12.53 27.70
N SER A 437 -17.13 -12.55 29.02
CA SER A 437 -16.76 -13.75 29.78
C SER A 437 -15.46 -14.44 29.32
N GLY A 438 -14.58 -13.68 28.64
CA GLY A 438 -13.31 -14.14 28.10
C GLY A 438 -13.40 -14.81 26.73
N ARG A 439 -14.59 -14.99 26.16
CA ARG A 439 -14.78 -15.84 24.97
C ARG A 439 -14.50 -15.11 23.65
N TYR A 440 -14.75 -13.82 23.60
CA TYR A 440 -14.48 -13.00 22.41
C TYR A 440 -14.30 -11.55 22.80
N THR A 441 -13.58 -10.79 21.99
CA THR A 441 -13.45 -9.34 22.17
C THR A 441 -14.62 -8.64 21.49
N ASN A 442 -14.86 -7.37 21.85
CA ASN A 442 -15.91 -6.58 21.21
C ASN A 442 -15.60 -6.33 19.73
N SER A 443 -16.62 -5.95 18.96
CA SER A 443 -16.41 -5.52 17.58
C SER A 443 -15.48 -4.30 17.51
N ASN A 444 -14.65 -4.25 16.47
CA ASN A 444 -13.62 -3.23 16.23
C ASN A 444 -12.53 -3.19 17.31
N THR A 445 -12.28 -4.32 17.99
CA THR A 445 -11.13 -4.44 18.89
C THR A 445 -9.82 -4.51 18.10
N LEU A 446 -9.85 -5.16 16.94
CA LEU A 446 -8.69 -5.34 16.07
C LEU A 446 -8.69 -4.26 14.97
N ASP A 447 -7.49 -3.88 14.52
CA ASP A 447 -7.32 -3.01 13.34
C ASP A 447 -7.27 -3.86 12.06
N TYR A 448 -8.01 -3.44 11.04
CA TYR A 448 -8.18 -4.14 9.75
C TYR A 448 -7.58 -3.36 8.58
N THR A 449 -6.86 -2.27 8.85
CA THR A 449 -6.33 -1.35 7.83
C THR A 449 -4.81 -1.42 7.73
N GLY A 450 -4.25 -1.29 6.53
CA GLY A 450 -2.80 -1.41 6.30
C GLY A 450 -2.23 -2.77 6.70
N TYR A 451 -0.99 -2.82 7.22
CA TYR A 451 -0.41 -4.08 7.69
C TYR A 451 -1.18 -4.70 8.87
N ASN A 452 -1.91 -3.88 9.64
CA ASN A 452 -2.72 -4.38 10.73
C ASN A 452 -3.83 -5.30 10.24
N SER A 453 -4.21 -5.23 8.97
CA SER A 453 -5.11 -6.22 8.36
C SER A 453 -4.62 -7.66 8.45
N MET A 454 -3.32 -7.89 8.68
CA MET A 454 -2.79 -9.22 9.02
C MET A 454 -3.36 -9.78 10.33
N TYR A 455 -3.78 -8.89 11.21
CA TYR A 455 -4.47 -9.21 12.44
C TYR A 455 -5.98 -9.39 12.20
N CYS A 456 -6.63 -8.62 11.34
CA CYS A 456 -8.02 -8.93 10.96
C CYS A 456 -8.43 -8.52 9.54
N GLY A 457 -9.30 -9.35 8.96
CA GLY A 457 -9.81 -9.15 7.60
C GLY A 457 -8.78 -9.51 6.53
N LYS A 458 -9.04 -9.02 5.31
CA LYS A 458 -8.19 -9.23 4.12
C LYS A 458 -7.69 -7.87 3.67
N ASN A 459 -6.37 -7.67 3.62
CA ASN A 459 -5.65 -6.52 3.03
C ASN A 459 -6.48 -5.21 3.01
N GLY A 460 -6.71 -4.62 4.19
CA GLY A 460 -7.40 -3.34 4.35
C GLY A 460 -8.94 -3.41 4.45
N SER A 461 -9.54 -4.59 4.33
CA SER A 461 -10.99 -4.76 4.22
C SER A 461 -11.57 -5.69 5.28
N LYS A 462 -12.71 -5.26 5.85
CA LYS A 462 -13.64 -6.15 6.55
C LYS A 462 -14.44 -6.97 5.54
N GLY A 463 -14.89 -8.13 5.97
CA GLY A 463 -15.77 -9.01 5.22
C GLY A 463 -15.92 -10.31 5.98
N ASP A 464 -16.64 -11.27 5.41
CA ASP A 464 -16.90 -12.58 6.02
C ASP A 464 -15.67 -13.51 5.91
N TYR A 465 -14.51 -12.97 6.30
CA TYR A 465 -13.22 -13.64 6.37
C TYR A 465 -12.99 -14.11 7.80
N TYR A 466 -13.13 -15.41 8.01
CA TYR A 466 -12.90 -16.03 9.31
C TYR A 466 -11.74 -17.00 9.18
N TRP A 467 -10.83 -16.95 10.15
CA TRP A 467 -9.69 -17.83 10.14
C TRP A 467 -9.28 -18.26 11.54
N TRP A 468 -8.70 -19.45 11.62
CA TRP A 468 -8.35 -20.07 12.89
C TRP A 468 -7.03 -19.59 13.44
N LEU A 469 -6.95 -19.50 14.77
CA LEU A 469 -5.69 -19.44 15.50
C LEU A 469 -5.33 -20.85 15.98
N ALA A 470 -4.05 -21.18 16.02
CA ALA A 470 -3.54 -22.50 16.38
C ALA A 470 -3.55 -22.75 17.90
N SER A 471 -4.69 -22.46 18.54
CA SER A 471 -4.87 -22.50 20.00
C SER A 471 -6.29 -22.95 20.37
N PRO A 472 -6.46 -23.72 21.46
CA PRO A 472 -7.78 -24.16 21.93
C PRO A 472 -8.57 -23.03 22.60
N SER A 473 -9.89 -23.02 22.42
CA SER A 473 -10.78 -22.06 23.10
C SER A 473 -11.37 -22.61 24.40
N ALA A 474 -11.55 -21.73 25.41
CA ALA A 474 -12.22 -22.07 26.66
C ALA A 474 -13.77 -22.06 26.57
N SER A 475 -14.34 -21.83 25.38
CA SER A 475 -15.80 -21.74 25.22
C SER A 475 -16.48 -23.11 25.28
N ASP A 476 -16.05 -24.05 24.45
CA ASP A 476 -16.51 -25.44 24.44
C ASP A 476 -15.50 -26.36 23.72
N SER A 477 -15.65 -27.69 23.86
CA SER A 477 -14.74 -28.69 23.27
C SER A 477 -14.75 -28.73 21.74
N SER A 478 -15.73 -28.10 21.09
CA SER A 478 -15.87 -28.01 19.64
C SER A 478 -15.27 -26.74 19.03
N ARG A 479 -14.72 -25.84 19.86
CA ARG A 479 -14.24 -24.52 19.42
C ARG A 479 -12.74 -24.32 19.60
N VAL A 480 -12.10 -23.80 18.57
CA VAL A 480 -10.73 -23.26 18.59
C VAL A 480 -10.77 -21.73 18.64
N CYS A 481 -9.65 -21.10 18.98
CA CYS A 481 -9.49 -19.66 18.85
C CYS A 481 -9.56 -19.23 17.37
N GLY A 482 -10.04 -18.02 17.11
CA GLY A 482 -10.09 -17.50 15.74
C GLY A 482 -10.30 -15.99 15.66
N VAL A 483 -10.20 -15.50 14.44
CA VAL A 483 -10.34 -14.09 14.09
C VAL A 483 -11.58 -13.89 13.23
N TYR A 484 -12.39 -12.91 13.61
CA TYR A 484 -13.60 -12.50 12.91
C TYR A 484 -13.31 -11.24 12.09
N GLY A 485 -13.17 -11.38 10.77
CA GLY A 485 -12.86 -10.27 9.87
C GLY A 485 -13.96 -9.21 9.81
N ASN A 486 -15.23 -9.63 9.79
CA ASN A 486 -16.37 -8.72 9.67
C ASN A 486 -16.56 -7.85 10.93
N ASN A 487 -16.29 -8.42 12.10
CA ASN A 487 -16.38 -7.73 13.39
C ASN A 487 -15.04 -7.15 13.83
N ALA A 488 -13.93 -7.44 13.15
CA ALA A 488 -12.58 -7.12 13.59
C ALA A 488 -12.37 -7.44 15.08
N SER A 489 -12.56 -8.72 15.43
CA SER A 489 -12.49 -9.21 16.81
C SER A 489 -11.85 -10.59 16.93
N LEU A 490 -11.27 -10.88 18.11
CA LEU A 490 -10.92 -12.24 18.51
C LEU A 490 -12.17 -12.96 19.00
N GLY A 491 -12.29 -14.25 18.70
CA GLY A 491 -13.37 -15.09 19.20
C GLY A 491 -13.10 -16.57 19.02
N THR A 492 -14.18 -17.36 18.94
CA THR A 492 -14.08 -18.82 18.95
C THR A 492 -14.77 -19.42 17.74
N ILE A 493 -14.12 -20.29 17.00
CA ILE A 493 -14.61 -20.86 15.74
C ILE A 493 -14.74 -22.37 15.88
N THR A 494 -15.78 -22.98 15.28
CA THR A 494 -15.94 -24.44 15.29
C THR A 494 -14.78 -25.09 14.53
N TYR A 495 -14.15 -26.13 15.08
CA TYR A 495 -13.03 -26.77 14.39
C TYR A 495 -13.47 -27.55 13.14
N GLY A 496 -14.72 -28.04 13.11
CA GLY A 496 -15.23 -28.87 12.01
C GLY A 496 -15.83 -28.10 10.83
N ASP A 497 -15.99 -26.79 10.97
CA ASP A 497 -16.43 -25.93 9.87
C ASP A 497 -15.26 -25.66 8.92
N ALA A 498 -15.52 -25.29 7.67
CA ALA A 498 -14.46 -24.90 6.74
C ALA A 498 -14.16 -23.41 6.89
N TYR A 499 -13.01 -23.07 7.49
CA TYR A 499 -12.57 -21.69 7.67
C TYR A 499 -11.13 -21.49 7.19
N GLY A 500 -10.73 -20.23 7.05
CA GLY A 500 -9.41 -19.89 6.53
C GLY A 500 -8.27 -20.33 7.44
N VAL A 501 -7.16 -20.73 6.84
CA VAL A 501 -5.85 -20.85 7.48
C VAL A 501 -4.91 -19.76 6.97
N CYS A 502 -4.01 -19.30 7.84
CA CYS A 502 -3.02 -18.28 7.50
C CYS A 502 -1.62 -18.79 7.86
N PRO A 503 -0.99 -19.60 6.99
CA PRO A 503 0.25 -20.27 7.32
C PRO A 503 1.30 -19.36 7.93
N LEU A 504 1.89 -19.80 9.04
CA LEU A 504 2.98 -19.12 9.74
C LEU A 504 4.28 -19.90 9.51
N VAL A 505 5.35 -19.19 9.17
CA VAL A 505 6.66 -19.75 8.83
C VAL A 505 7.69 -19.22 9.81
N SER A 506 8.49 -20.13 10.38
CA SER A 506 9.68 -19.80 11.18
C SER A 506 10.92 -19.82 10.29
N LEU A 507 11.61 -18.68 10.14
CA LEU A 507 12.80 -18.58 9.30
C LEU A 507 14.07 -19.05 10.01
N LYS A 508 15.01 -19.60 9.24
CA LYS A 508 16.38 -19.85 9.69
C LYS A 508 17.12 -18.52 9.85
N SER A 509 18.11 -18.49 10.76
CA SER A 509 19.06 -17.38 10.88
C SER A 509 19.95 -17.28 9.63
N GLY A 510 20.42 -16.08 9.30
CA GLY A 510 21.24 -15.76 8.14
C GLY A 510 20.50 -15.75 6.79
N ILE A 511 19.17 -15.85 6.79
CA ILE A 511 18.40 -15.86 5.54
C ILE A 511 18.20 -14.44 5.03
N LYS A 512 18.68 -14.18 3.81
CA LYS A 512 18.40 -12.95 3.08
C LYS A 512 16.97 -12.95 2.53
N LEU A 513 16.20 -11.93 2.89
CA LEU A 513 14.86 -11.68 2.37
C LEU A 513 14.89 -10.51 1.41
N ILE A 514 14.09 -10.62 0.34
CA ILE A 514 13.83 -9.52 -0.59
C ILE A 514 12.49 -8.91 -0.19
N ILE A 515 12.54 -7.74 0.43
CA ILE A 515 11.41 -7.07 1.07
C ILE A 515 10.89 -5.99 0.14
N THR A 516 9.58 -5.97 -0.12
CA THR A 516 8.92 -4.99 -1.00
C THR A 516 7.90 -4.14 -0.24
N SER A 517 7.66 -2.91 -0.70
CA SER A 517 6.83 -1.90 -0.02
C SER A 517 5.30 -2.09 -0.10
N GLU A 518 4.82 -3.16 -0.72
CA GLU A 518 3.37 -3.45 -0.90
C GLU A 518 2.86 -4.67 -0.13
#